data_AF-A0A7C2G083-F1
#
_entry.id   AF-A0A7C2G083-F1
#
_cell.length_a   1.000
_cell.length_b   1.000
_cell.length_c   1.000
_cell.angle_alpha   90.00
_cell.angle_beta   90.00
_cell.angle_gamma   90.00
#
_symmetry.space_group_name_H-M   'P 1'
#
loop_
_entity.id
_entity.type
_entity.pdbx_description
1 polymer ?
#
loop_
_entity_poly.entity_id
_entity_poly.type
_entity_poly.pdbx_seq_one_letter_code
_entity_poly.pdbx_strand_id
1 'polypeptide(L)'
;MRGGAWSKVRERAGSVVLLLGLVLGAGACRQDMHNQPRYKPLGGSAFFEDGRASRPPVEGTVPRGYARTDEHFYTGKVNGRLVETFPFPITRRVLERGRERYDIFCAPCHGRDGYGEGMIVQRGFRRPPSFHTDRLRRAPVGHFFDVITNGFGTMYGYASRIPPEDRWAIIAYIRALQLSQNATLEDVPPAERRRLIGGGE
;
A
#
# COMPACT_ATOMS: atom_id res chain seq x y z
N MET A 1 -13.73 -17.44 -75.46
CA MET A 1 -14.19 -16.39 -74.54
C MET A 1 -15.22 -16.93 -73.52
N ARG A 2 -14.87 -17.88 -72.64
CA ARG A 2 -15.81 -18.46 -71.63
C ARG A 2 -15.24 -18.53 -70.19
N GLY A 3 -14.31 -17.64 -69.83
CA GLY A 3 -13.64 -17.67 -68.52
C GLY A 3 -14.24 -16.78 -67.41
N GLY A 4 -15.00 -15.73 -67.76
CA GLY A 4 -15.36 -14.67 -66.81
C GLY A 4 -16.61 -14.92 -65.94
N ALA A 5 -17.46 -15.88 -66.30
CA ALA A 5 -18.68 -16.16 -65.54
C ALA A 5 -18.40 -16.97 -64.27
N TRP A 6 -17.42 -17.88 -64.31
CA TRP A 6 -17.09 -18.77 -63.18
C TRP A 6 -16.22 -18.09 -62.11
N SER A 7 -15.40 -17.09 -62.47
CA SER A 7 -14.63 -16.30 -61.49
C SER A 7 -15.53 -15.41 -60.63
N LYS A 8 -16.50 -14.71 -61.25
CA LYS A 8 -17.47 -13.86 -60.54
C LYS A 8 -18.37 -14.65 -59.58
N VAL A 9 -18.70 -15.90 -59.90
CA VAL A 9 -19.47 -16.79 -59.02
C VAL A 9 -18.62 -17.23 -57.80
N ARG A 10 -17.33 -17.54 -58.00
CA ARG A 10 -16.40 -17.89 -56.90
C ARG A 10 -16.11 -16.71 -55.96
N GLU A 11 -15.94 -15.50 -56.48
CA GLU A 11 -15.75 -14.29 -55.66
C GLU A 11 -17.01 -13.93 -54.84
N ARG A 12 -18.19 -14.06 -55.43
CA ARG A 12 -19.48 -13.85 -54.74
C ARG A 12 -19.72 -14.92 -53.67
N ALA A 13 -19.43 -16.18 -53.97
CA ALA A 13 -19.53 -17.27 -52.99
C ALA A 13 -18.55 -17.08 -51.82
N GLY A 14 -17.29 -16.68 -52.09
CA GLY A 14 -16.31 -16.36 -51.06
C GLY A 14 -16.75 -15.20 -50.16
N SER A 15 -17.31 -14.13 -50.74
CA SER A 15 -17.81 -12.97 -50.00
C SER A 15 -19.02 -13.30 -49.12
N VAL A 16 -19.93 -14.14 -49.61
CA VAL A 16 -21.11 -14.60 -48.84
C VAL A 16 -20.70 -15.50 -47.68
N VAL A 17 -19.73 -16.41 -47.88
CA VAL A 17 -19.20 -17.25 -46.79
C VAL A 17 -18.49 -16.41 -45.73
N LEU A 18 -17.73 -15.40 -46.13
CA LEU A 18 -17.04 -14.50 -45.21
C LEU A 18 -18.03 -13.65 -44.38
N LEU A 19 -19.08 -13.14 -45.03
CA LEU A 19 -20.17 -12.41 -44.37
C LEU A 19 -20.97 -13.30 -43.40
N LEU A 20 -21.32 -14.54 -43.80
CA LEU A 20 -21.97 -15.50 -42.90
C LEU A 20 -21.09 -15.85 -41.71
N GLY A 21 -19.78 -16.05 -41.93
CA GLY A 21 -18.81 -16.32 -40.87
C GLY A 21 -18.70 -15.17 -39.87
N LEU A 22 -18.72 -13.92 -40.35
CA LEU A 22 -18.72 -12.71 -39.51
C LEU A 22 -20.01 -12.58 -38.69
N VAL A 23 -21.17 -12.84 -39.30
CA VAL A 23 -22.48 -12.77 -38.62
C VAL A 23 -22.60 -13.87 -37.54
N LEU A 24 -22.20 -15.10 -37.86
CA LEU A 24 -22.19 -16.22 -36.90
C LEU A 24 -21.16 -16.00 -35.78
N GLY A 25 -19.98 -15.45 -36.11
CA GLY A 25 -18.96 -15.09 -35.14
C GLY A 25 -19.40 -13.98 -34.18
N ALA A 26 -20.09 -12.95 -34.68
CA ALA A 26 -20.63 -11.87 -33.85
C ALA A 26 -21.78 -12.35 -32.94
N GLY A 27 -22.62 -13.29 -33.40
CA GLY A 27 -23.70 -13.88 -32.62
C GLY A 27 -23.25 -14.86 -31.53
N ALA A 28 -22.00 -15.33 -31.58
CA ALA A 28 -21.43 -16.22 -30.55
C ALA A 28 -21.02 -15.50 -29.26
N CYS A 29 -20.91 -14.16 -29.28
CA CYS A 29 -20.63 -13.34 -28.10
C CYS A 29 -21.88 -13.16 -27.23
N ARG A 30 -22.24 -14.17 -26.42
CA ARG A 30 -23.36 -14.07 -25.46
C ARG A 30 -22.94 -13.34 -24.19
N GLN A 31 -23.66 -12.28 -23.84
CA GLN A 31 -23.42 -11.45 -22.65
C GLN A 31 -24.31 -11.82 -21.45
N ASP A 32 -25.03 -12.95 -21.54
CA ASP A 32 -26.14 -13.36 -20.66
C ASP A 32 -25.83 -13.24 -19.16
N MET A 33 -24.57 -13.46 -18.75
CA MET A 33 -24.12 -13.36 -17.36
C MET A 33 -22.85 -12.50 -17.17
N HIS A 34 -22.48 -11.68 -18.16
CA HIS A 34 -21.35 -10.78 -18.02
C HIS A 34 -21.68 -9.63 -17.05
N ASN A 35 -22.89 -9.09 -17.20
CA ASN A 35 -23.49 -8.11 -16.29
C ASN A 35 -24.64 -8.75 -15.52
N GLN A 36 -24.35 -9.22 -14.33
CA GLN A 36 -25.33 -9.88 -13.46
C GLN A 36 -26.14 -8.83 -12.68
N PRO A 37 -27.41 -9.10 -12.33
CA PRO A 37 -28.25 -8.20 -11.53
C PRO A 37 -27.88 -8.23 -10.04
N ARG A 38 -26.60 -8.00 -9.73
CA ARG A 38 -26.05 -7.86 -8.38
C ARG A 38 -24.92 -6.84 -8.39
N TYR A 39 -24.73 -6.16 -7.27
CA TYR A 39 -23.58 -5.26 -7.14
C TYR A 39 -22.31 -6.04 -6.82
N LYS A 40 -21.23 -5.72 -7.55
CA LYS A 40 -19.87 -6.14 -7.23
C LYS A 40 -19.22 -5.10 -6.29
N PRO A 41 -18.18 -5.45 -5.52
CA PRO A 41 -17.38 -4.46 -4.81
C PRO A 41 -16.92 -3.36 -5.76
N LEU A 42 -17.06 -2.10 -5.35
CA LEU A 42 -16.73 -0.91 -6.16
C LEU A 42 -17.56 -0.73 -7.44
N GLY A 43 -18.66 -1.48 -7.61
CA GLY A 43 -19.60 -1.28 -8.70
C GLY A 43 -20.40 0.02 -8.57
N GLY A 44 -20.80 0.58 -9.71
CA GLY A 44 -21.73 1.70 -9.76
C GLY A 44 -23.15 1.29 -9.37
N SER A 45 -23.93 2.24 -8.87
CA SER A 45 -25.35 2.10 -8.57
C SER A 45 -26.12 3.32 -9.03
N ALA A 46 -27.28 3.12 -9.68
CA ALA A 46 -28.19 4.20 -10.02
C ALA A 46 -29.19 4.54 -8.90
N PHE A 47 -29.15 3.80 -7.78
CA PHE A 47 -30.11 3.97 -6.68
C PHE A 47 -29.68 5.07 -5.69
N PHE A 48 -28.38 5.24 -5.44
CA PHE A 48 -27.84 6.22 -4.51
C PHE A 48 -27.30 7.45 -5.27
N GLU A 49 -27.46 8.64 -4.68
CA GLU A 49 -27.06 9.92 -5.28
C GLU A 49 -25.57 9.99 -5.65
N ASP A 50 -24.71 9.35 -4.84
CA ASP A 50 -23.26 9.33 -5.04
C ASP A 50 -22.78 8.26 -6.06
N GLY A 51 -23.72 7.53 -6.67
CA GLY A 51 -23.43 6.52 -7.67
C GLY A 51 -22.74 5.25 -7.14
N ARG A 52 -22.56 5.10 -5.82
CA ARG A 52 -21.77 4.01 -5.22
C ARG A 52 -22.66 2.90 -4.69
N ALA A 53 -22.45 1.68 -5.17
CA ALA A 53 -23.06 0.50 -4.56
C ALA A 53 -22.48 0.19 -3.16
N SER A 54 -21.18 0.43 -2.96
CA SER A 54 -20.52 0.22 -1.67
C SER A 54 -20.81 1.40 -0.73
N ARG A 55 -21.71 1.16 0.24
CA ARG A 55 -22.09 2.14 1.27
C ARG A 55 -21.07 2.18 2.42
N PRO A 56 -20.76 3.36 2.98
CA PRO A 56 -20.02 3.43 4.23
C PRO A 56 -20.84 2.80 5.37
N PRO A 57 -20.18 2.12 6.34
CA PRO A 57 -20.85 1.70 7.56
C PRO A 57 -21.29 2.92 8.37
N VAL A 58 -22.31 2.74 9.22
CA VAL A 58 -22.72 3.77 10.19
C VAL A 58 -21.61 3.96 11.22
N GLU A 59 -21.35 5.21 11.60
CA GLU A 59 -20.32 5.58 12.58
C GLU A 59 -20.49 4.83 13.90
N GLY A 60 -19.38 4.43 14.52
CA GLY A 60 -19.38 3.63 15.75
C GLY A 60 -19.72 2.13 15.59
N THR A 61 -20.02 1.65 14.38
CA THR A 61 -20.26 0.21 14.16
C THR A 61 -18.99 -0.61 14.33
N VAL A 62 -19.03 -1.65 15.17
CA VAL A 62 -17.92 -2.60 15.38
C VAL A 62 -18.29 -3.96 14.78
N PRO A 63 -17.54 -4.47 13.77
CA PRO A 63 -17.79 -5.80 13.22
C PRO A 63 -17.48 -6.91 14.23
N ARG A 64 -18.21 -8.03 14.15
CA ARG A 64 -17.96 -9.21 14.99
C ARG A 64 -16.53 -9.72 14.75
N GLY A 65 -15.77 -9.90 15.84
CA GLY A 65 -14.37 -10.35 15.79
C GLY A 65 -13.33 -9.24 15.56
N TYR A 66 -13.77 -7.98 15.44
CA TYR A 66 -12.91 -6.81 15.25
C TYR A 66 -12.93 -5.85 16.43
N ALA A 67 -13.29 -6.35 17.63
CA ALA A 67 -13.22 -5.58 18.86
C ALA A 67 -11.76 -5.19 19.13
N ARG A 68 -11.49 -3.88 19.17
CA ARG A 68 -10.16 -3.34 19.40
C ARG A 68 -9.91 -3.16 20.90
N THR A 69 -9.72 -4.28 21.60
CA THR A 69 -9.59 -4.28 23.07
C THR A 69 -8.20 -3.91 23.56
N ASP A 70 -7.16 -4.15 22.76
CA ASP A 70 -5.78 -3.77 23.08
C ASP A 70 -5.50 -2.32 22.68
N GLU A 71 -5.54 -1.41 23.67
CA GLU A 71 -5.28 0.01 23.45
C GLU A 71 -3.87 0.26 22.89
N HIS A 72 -2.86 -0.42 23.43
CA HIS A 72 -1.46 -0.29 23.02
C HIS A 72 -1.34 -0.63 21.54
N PHE A 73 -1.85 -1.80 21.15
CA PHE A 73 -1.73 -2.29 19.78
C PHE A 73 -2.53 -1.48 18.75
N TYR A 74 -3.77 -1.10 19.08
CA TYR A 74 -4.68 -0.46 18.11
C TYR A 74 -4.57 1.07 18.04
N THR A 75 -4.00 1.72 19.05
CA THR A 75 -3.94 3.19 19.13
C THR A 75 -2.53 3.75 19.33
N GLY A 76 -1.57 2.93 19.75
CA GLY A 76 -0.24 3.41 20.15
C GLY A 76 -0.26 4.25 21.43
N LYS A 77 -1.33 4.13 22.22
CA LYS A 77 -1.52 4.82 23.51
C LYS A 77 -1.92 3.81 24.59
N VAL A 78 -1.63 4.17 25.83
CA VAL A 78 -2.15 3.51 27.03
C VAL A 78 -2.57 4.60 28.00
N ASN A 79 -3.82 4.57 28.47
CA ASN A 79 -4.40 5.62 29.31
C ASN A 79 -4.27 7.02 28.67
N GLY A 80 -4.45 7.10 27.36
CA GLY A 80 -4.32 8.35 26.59
C GLY A 80 -2.89 8.89 26.42
N ARG A 81 -1.86 8.20 26.94
CA ARG A 81 -0.45 8.59 26.77
C ARG A 81 0.22 7.76 25.67
N LEU A 82 1.02 8.41 24.84
CA LEU A 82 1.78 7.73 23.77
C LEU A 82 2.76 6.72 24.37
N VAL A 83 2.78 5.51 23.82
CA VAL A 83 3.68 4.44 24.29
C VAL A 83 5.09 4.60 23.73
N GLU A 84 6.07 4.19 24.53
CA GLU A 84 7.48 4.14 24.13
C GLU A 84 7.93 2.74 23.68
N THR A 85 7.14 1.71 23.98
CA THR A 85 7.44 0.32 23.70
C THR A 85 6.62 -0.25 22.54
N PHE A 86 7.16 -1.28 21.89
CA PHE A 86 6.41 -2.06 20.89
C PHE A 86 5.50 -3.09 21.59
N PRO A 87 4.31 -3.38 21.03
CA PRO A 87 3.38 -4.37 21.60
C PRO A 87 3.82 -5.82 21.35
N PHE A 88 4.90 -6.05 20.59
CA PHE A 88 5.44 -7.38 20.31
C PHE A 88 6.96 -7.34 20.05
N PRO A 89 7.66 -8.49 20.14
CA PRO A 89 9.09 -8.56 19.88
C PRO A 89 9.48 -8.17 18.44
N ILE A 90 10.51 -7.33 18.30
CA ILE A 90 11.04 -6.93 17.00
C ILE A 90 12.01 -8.00 16.50
N THR A 91 11.52 -8.85 15.60
CA THR A 91 12.32 -9.87 14.92
C THR A 91 12.80 -9.38 13.55
N ARG A 92 13.76 -10.10 12.95
CA ARG A 92 14.19 -9.84 11.57
C ARG A 92 13.02 -9.85 10.57
N ARG A 93 12.09 -10.80 10.72
CA ARG A 93 10.88 -10.88 9.89
C ARG A 93 10.02 -9.61 10.00
N VAL A 94 9.86 -9.06 11.20
CA VAL A 94 9.14 -7.80 11.42
C VAL A 94 9.85 -6.65 10.71
N LEU A 95 11.18 -6.56 10.81
CA LEU A 95 11.95 -5.52 10.14
C LEU A 95 11.89 -5.61 8.61
N GLU A 96 11.99 -6.82 8.05
CA GLU A 96 11.87 -7.06 6.61
C GLU A 96 10.47 -6.69 6.10
N ARG A 97 9.42 -7.06 6.86
CA ARG A 97 8.05 -6.64 6.57
C ARG A 97 7.89 -5.12 6.68
N GLY A 98 8.47 -4.52 7.71
CA GLY A 98 8.47 -3.07 7.92
C GLY A 98 9.11 -2.33 6.76
N ARG A 99 10.25 -2.81 6.27
CA ARG A 99 10.93 -2.29 5.08
C ARG A 99 10.05 -2.38 3.83
N GLU A 100 9.48 -3.55 3.56
CA GLU A 100 8.59 -3.76 2.40
C GLU A 100 7.45 -2.73 2.42
N ARG A 101 6.78 -2.59 3.57
CA ARG A 101 5.64 -1.69 3.73
C ARG A 101 6.04 -0.23 3.68
N TYR A 102 7.18 0.13 4.27
CA TYR A 102 7.75 1.47 4.18
C TYR A 102 8.06 1.86 2.74
N ASP A 103 8.69 0.97 1.97
CA ASP A 103 9.04 1.20 0.57
C ASP A 103 7.79 1.43 -0.30
N ILE A 104 6.68 0.76 0.00
CA ILE A 104 5.42 0.91 -0.72
C ILE A 104 4.71 2.22 -0.36
N PHE A 105 4.56 2.52 0.93
CA PHE A 105 3.65 3.58 1.38
C PHE A 105 4.34 4.88 1.80
N CYS A 106 5.57 4.81 2.29
CA CYS A 106 6.25 5.92 2.98
C CYS A 106 7.39 6.52 2.15
N ALA A 107 8.21 5.67 1.53
CA ALA A 107 9.40 6.07 0.77
C ALA A 107 9.12 7.06 -0.38
N PRO A 108 7.97 7.03 -1.10
CA PRO A 108 7.69 8.03 -2.14
C PRO A 108 7.74 9.48 -1.66
N CYS A 109 7.43 9.73 -0.38
CA CYS A 109 7.50 11.05 0.24
C CYS A 109 8.71 11.20 1.18
N HIS A 110 8.99 10.18 2.01
CA HIS A 110 10.02 10.26 3.04
C HIS A 110 11.43 9.86 2.58
N GLY A 111 11.58 9.33 1.37
CA GLY A 111 12.85 8.77 0.88
C GLY A 111 13.13 7.39 1.48
N ARG A 112 13.94 6.57 0.80
CA ARG A 112 14.33 5.24 1.29
C ARG A 112 15.27 5.31 2.50
N ASP A 113 15.99 6.42 2.60
CA ASP A 113 16.92 6.77 3.67
C ASP A 113 16.25 7.52 4.83
N GLY A 114 15.01 8.01 4.65
CA GLY A 114 14.25 8.71 5.69
C GLY A 114 14.57 10.19 5.86
N TYR A 115 15.31 10.82 4.94
CA TYR A 115 15.65 12.25 5.01
C TYR A 115 14.54 13.19 4.52
N GLY A 116 13.39 12.65 4.10
CA GLY A 116 12.26 13.44 3.60
C GLY A 116 12.37 13.82 2.13
N GLU A 117 13.30 13.26 1.37
CA GLU A 117 13.58 13.65 -0.02
C GLU A 117 13.07 12.63 -1.05
N GLY A 118 11.90 12.06 -0.78
CA GLY A 118 11.26 11.12 -1.70
C GLY A 118 10.92 11.74 -3.06
N MET A 119 10.71 10.89 -4.06
CA MET A 119 10.45 11.31 -5.45
C MET A 119 9.31 12.33 -5.58
N ILE A 120 8.28 12.26 -4.73
CA ILE A 120 7.15 13.20 -4.79
C ILE A 120 7.56 14.60 -4.31
N VAL A 121 8.50 14.72 -3.36
CA VAL A 121 9.02 16.01 -2.90
C VAL A 121 9.81 16.70 -4.00
N GLN A 122 10.58 15.94 -4.78
CA GLN A 122 11.31 16.44 -5.95
C GLN A 122 10.38 17.00 -7.04
N ARG A 123 9.07 16.71 -6.96
CA ARG A 123 8.03 17.19 -7.88
C ARG A 123 7.20 18.34 -7.31
N GLY A 124 7.66 18.99 -6.24
CA GLY A 124 7.05 20.20 -5.67
C GLY A 124 6.14 19.96 -4.46
N PHE A 125 6.04 18.72 -3.96
CA PHE A 125 5.31 18.47 -2.72
C PHE A 125 6.11 18.95 -1.50
N ARG A 126 5.42 19.35 -0.43
CA ARG A 126 6.10 19.83 0.77
C ARG A 126 6.95 18.73 1.40
N ARG A 127 8.23 19.05 1.63
CA ARG A 127 9.22 18.13 2.25
C ARG A 127 8.77 17.70 3.65
N PRO A 128 8.57 16.39 3.92
CA PRO A 128 8.37 15.87 5.27
C PRO A 128 9.63 16.05 6.13
N PRO A 129 9.50 16.11 7.47
CA PRO A 129 10.66 16.16 8.35
C PRO A 129 11.52 14.89 8.20
N SER A 130 12.84 15.05 8.28
CA SER A 130 13.77 13.92 8.35
C SER A 130 13.60 13.14 9.65
N PHE A 131 13.54 11.81 9.54
CA PHE A 131 13.46 10.92 10.71
C PHE A 131 14.71 10.98 11.59
N HIS A 132 15.82 11.50 11.07
CA HIS A 132 17.11 11.56 11.77
C HIS A 132 17.24 12.75 12.72
N THR A 133 16.27 13.67 12.71
CA THR A 133 16.25 14.78 13.67
C THR A 133 16.10 14.29 15.11
N ASP A 134 16.80 14.92 16.05
CA ASP A 134 16.76 14.56 17.48
C ASP A 134 15.35 14.48 18.04
N ARG A 135 14.49 15.42 17.64
CA ARG A 135 13.08 15.45 18.03
C ARG A 135 12.36 14.15 17.66
N LEU A 136 12.56 13.64 16.44
CA LEU A 136 11.90 12.40 15.99
C LEU A 136 12.63 11.14 16.46
N ARG A 137 13.94 11.18 16.68
CA ARG A 137 14.66 10.07 17.32
C ARG A 137 14.18 9.84 18.75
N ARG A 138 13.94 10.92 19.51
CA ARG A 138 13.45 10.87 20.89
C ARG A 138 11.93 10.78 21.03
N ALA A 139 11.16 10.93 19.95
CA ALA A 139 9.70 10.81 20.01
C ALA A 139 9.30 9.38 20.42
N PRO A 140 8.21 9.16 21.18
CA PRO A 140 7.71 7.82 21.50
C PRO A 140 7.31 7.03 20.23
N VAL A 141 7.40 5.70 20.23
CA VAL A 141 6.96 4.88 19.08
C VAL A 141 5.46 5.04 18.79
N GLY A 142 4.66 5.29 19.83
CA GLY A 142 3.24 5.61 19.72
C GLY A 142 2.97 6.88 18.92
N HIS A 143 3.89 7.86 18.91
CA HIS A 143 3.76 9.06 18.07
C HIS A 143 3.68 8.70 16.59
N PHE A 144 4.58 7.82 16.13
CA PHE A 144 4.59 7.39 14.74
C PHE A 144 3.35 6.57 14.40
N PHE A 145 2.85 5.74 15.33
CA PHE A 145 1.61 4.99 15.13
C PHE A 145 0.42 5.92 14.94
N ASP A 146 0.30 6.95 15.78
CA ASP A 146 -0.76 7.96 15.70
C ASP A 146 -0.68 8.75 14.38
N VAL A 147 0.51 9.20 13.98
CA VAL A 147 0.74 9.92 12.72
C VAL A 147 0.40 9.06 11.50
N ILE A 148 0.79 7.78 11.47
CA ILE A 148 0.46 6.88 10.36
C ILE A 148 -1.06 6.62 10.32
N THR A 149 -1.70 6.48 11.48
CA THR A 149 -3.13 6.17 11.58
C THR A 149 -3.99 7.37 11.17
N ASN A 150 -3.74 8.53 11.77
CA ASN A 150 -4.61 9.69 11.73
C ASN A 150 -4.11 10.79 10.77
N GLY A 151 -2.85 10.71 10.33
CA GLY A 151 -2.19 11.79 9.60
C GLY A 151 -1.60 12.85 10.53
N PHE A 152 -0.84 13.78 9.96
CA PHE A 152 -0.27 14.91 10.69
C PHE A 152 0.11 16.05 9.74
N GLY A 153 -0.39 17.26 9.99
CA GLY A 153 -0.18 18.39 9.10
C GLY A 153 -0.69 18.10 7.69
N THR A 154 0.20 18.06 6.70
CA THR A 154 -0.13 17.74 5.30
C THR A 154 -0.08 16.24 4.99
N MET A 155 0.34 15.39 5.93
CA MET A 155 0.37 13.94 5.75
C MET A 155 -1.03 13.37 6.00
N TYR A 156 -1.57 12.65 5.02
CA TYR A 156 -2.85 11.94 5.14
C TYR A 156 -2.77 10.76 6.13
N GLY A 157 -3.89 10.39 6.72
CA GLY A 157 -4.03 9.13 7.45
C GLY A 157 -3.99 7.91 6.52
N TYR A 158 -3.35 6.84 6.98
CA TYR A 158 -3.18 5.57 6.25
C TYR A 158 -3.96 4.41 6.88
N ALA A 159 -4.82 4.67 7.88
CA ALA A 159 -5.53 3.63 8.61
C ALA A 159 -6.37 2.68 7.73
N SER A 160 -6.89 3.15 6.60
CA SER A 160 -7.67 2.36 5.64
C SER A 160 -6.83 1.49 4.70
N ARG A 161 -5.52 1.75 4.61
CA ARG A 161 -4.61 1.10 3.65
C ARG A 161 -3.57 0.21 4.33
N ILE A 162 -3.20 0.54 5.57
CA ILE A 162 -2.15 -0.16 6.32
C ILE A 162 -2.78 -0.74 7.60
N PRO A 163 -2.77 -2.07 7.81
CA PRO A 163 -3.27 -2.68 9.02
C PRO A 163 -2.35 -2.39 10.22
N PRO A 164 -2.84 -2.42 11.49
CA PRO A 164 -2.07 -2.04 12.68
C PRO A 164 -0.72 -2.76 12.82
N GLU A 165 -0.66 -4.06 12.50
CA GLU A 165 0.55 -4.88 12.53
C GLU A 165 1.64 -4.29 11.62
N ASP A 166 1.26 -3.92 10.39
CA ASP A 166 2.16 -3.35 9.40
C ASP A 166 2.58 -1.92 9.79
N ARG A 167 1.73 -1.15 10.49
CA ARG A 167 2.13 0.16 11.04
C ARG A 167 3.24 0.00 12.07
N TRP A 168 3.09 -0.93 13.02
CA TRP A 168 4.14 -1.23 13.98
C TRP A 168 5.44 -1.73 13.33
N ALA A 169 5.33 -2.57 12.30
CA ALA A 169 6.48 -3.04 11.54
C ALA A 169 7.20 -1.89 10.82
N ILE A 170 6.45 -0.96 10.17
CA ILE A 170 7.02 0.25 9.57
C ILE A 170 7.77 1.08 10.62
N ILE A 171 7.20 1.26 11.81
CA ILE A 171 7.82 2.02 12.90
C ILE A 171 9.13 1.36 13.35
N ALA A 172 9.16 0.03 13.46
CA ALA A 172 10.39 -0.71 13.75
C ALA A 172 11.45 -0.47 12.67
N TYR A 173 11.06 -0.43 11.39
CA TYR A 173 11.97 -0.09 10.30
C TYR A 173 12.45 1.37 10.35
N ILE A 174 11.59 2.33 10.72
CA ILE A 174 11.99 3.72 10.95
C ILE A 174 13.05 3.80 12.05
N ARG A 175 12.92 3.02 13.14
CA ARG A 175 13.96 2.94 14.18
C ARG A 175 15.26 2.36 13.66
N ALA A 176 15.21 1.34 12.81
CA ALA A 176 16.39 0.80 12.15
C ALA A 176 17.08 1.82 11.24
N LEU A 177 16.31 2.64 10.48
CA LEU A 177 16.87 3.74 9.68
C LEU A 177 17.55 4.80 10.56
N GLN A 178 16.91 5.20 11.66
CA GLN A 178 17.49 6.14 12.62
C GLN A 178 18.82 5.62 13.18
N LEU A 179 18.87 4.33 13.54
CA LEU A 179 20.09 3.68 14.01
C LEU A 179 21.14 3.60 12.91
N SER A 180 20.79 3.27 11.67
CA SER A 180 21.77 3.11 10.58
C SER A 180 22.55 4.39 10.26
N GLN A 181 21.97 5.56 10.52
CA GLN A 181 22.62 6.86 10.31
C GLN A 181 23.33 7.41 11.56
N ASN A 182 23.11 6.80 12.73
CA ASN A 182 23.60 7.31 14.02
C ASN A 182 24.22 6.22 14.90
N ALA A 183 24.62 5.09 14.32
CA ALA A 183 25.26 4.00 15.05
C ALA A 183 26.69 4.40 15.41
N THR A 184 27.08 4.06 16.63
CA THR A 184 28.41 4.23 17.19
C THR A 184 29.09 2.87 17.31
N LEU A 185 30.41 2.87 17.52
CA LEU A 185 31.13 1.61 17.82
C LEU A 185 30.61 0.91 19.08
N GLU A 186 29.98 1.66 20.00
CA GLU A 186 29.41 1.12 21.23
C GLU A 186 28.17 0.26 20.95
N ASP A 187 27.42 0.58 19.90
CA ASP A 187 26.23 -0.18 19.48
C ASP A 187 26.57 -1.54 18.86
N VAL A 188 27.83 -1.73 18.45
CA VAL A 188 28.31 -2.98 17.88
C VAL A 188 28.65 -3.95 19.02
N PRO A 189 28.19 -5.22 18.99
CA PRO A 189 28.57 -6.21 19.99
C PRO A 189 30.08 -6.33 20.16
N PRO A 190 30.63 -6.49 21.38
CA PRO A 190 32.08 -6.47 21.61
C PRO A 190 32.87 -7.47 20.75
N ALA A 191 32.30 -8.64 20.45
CA ALA A 191 32.89 -9.65 19.58
C ALA A 191 33.02 -9.23 18.10
N GLU A 192 32.16 -8.32 17.64
CA GLU A 192 32.14 -7.79 16.27
C GLU A 192 33.01 -6.53 16.12
N ARG A 193 33.21 -5.75 17.20
CA ARG A 193 34.00 -4.50 17.17
C ARG A 193 35.41 -4.71 16.60
N ARG A 194 36.07 -5.80 16.97
CA ARG A 194 37.44 -6.13 16.50
C ARG A 194 37.52 -6.32 14.98
N ARG A 195 36.46 -6.84 14.34
CA ARG A 195 36.41 -7.03 12.89
C ARG A 195 36.27 -5.71 12.12
N LEU A 196 35.66 -4.69 12.72
CA LEU A 196 35.50 -3.37 12.10
C LEU A 196 36.75 -2.50 12.26
N ILE A 197 37.50 -2.68 13.34
CA ILE A 197 38.71 -1.89 13.65
C ILE A 197 39.97 -2.52 13.03
N GLY A 198 40.00 -3.85 12.84
CA GLY A 198 41.18 -4.60 12.38
C GLY A 198 41.18 -5.05 10.92
N GLY A 199 40.30 -4.51 10.06
CA GLY A 199 40.17 -4.87 8.65
C GLY A 199 40.94 -3.97 7.67
N GLY A 200 41.97 -3.28 8.14
CA GLY A 200 42.78 -2.33 7.36
C GLY A 200 44.25 -2.71 7.34
N GLU A 201 44.58 -3.88 6.81
CA GLU A 201 45.90 -4.24 6.26
C GLU A 201 45.71 -5.02 4.95
#